data_AF-A0A6C1QPI6-F1
#
_entry.id   AF-A0A6C1QPI6-F1
#
_cell.length_a   1.000
_cell.length_b   1.000
_cell.length_c   1.000
_cell.angle_alpha   90.00
_cell.angle_beta   90.00
_cell.angle_gamma   90.00
#
_symmetry.space_group_name_H-M   'P 1'
#
loop_
_entity.id
_entity.type
_entity.pdbx_description
1 polymer ?
#
loop_
_entity_poly.entity_id
_entity_poly.type
_entity_poly.pdbx_seq_one_letter_code
_entity_poly.pdbx_strand_id
1 'polypeptide(L)'
;EFAVEIARIPWLPTISLDHLLYLSLNLVSMSAAIQLFKPDESGTSIMDAVPAERRRMLNLSAREAEIAVLIARGMANKQIAAELGISPATVRTHIYNLYQKVGAGSRVELLNKLRG
;
A
#
# COMPACT_ATOMS: atom_id res chain seq x y z
N GLU A 1 12.15 -45.45 -17.20
CA GLU A 1 10.94 -44.93 -17.85
C GLU A 1 9.82 -44.87 -16.82
N PHE A 2 9.57 -43.71 -16.22
CA PHE A 2 8.47 -43.51 -15.26
C PHE A 2 7.36 -42.76 -15.98
N ALA A 3 6.45 -43.51 -16.62
CA ALA A 3 5.22 -42.97 -17.17
C ALA A 3 4.20 -42.83 -16.03
N VAL A 4 4.01 -41.60 -15.53
CA VAL A 4 2.82 -41.28 -14.74
C VAL A 4 1.68 -41.18 -15.74
N GLU A 5 0.78 -42.15 -15.71
CA GLU A 5 -0.44 -42.18 -16.52
C GLU A 5 -1.42 -41.11 -16.00
N ILE A 6 -1.13 -39.86 -16.35
CA ILE A 6 -1.99 -38.72 -16.07
C ILE A 6 -3.18 -38.82 -17.00
N ALA A 7 -4.33 -39.11 -16.39
CA ALA A 7 -5.64 -39.16 -17.01
C ALA A 7 -5.83 -38.06 -18.08
N ARG A 8 -6.32 -38.48 -19.24
CA ARG A 8 -6.63 -37.71 -20.46
C ARG A 8 -7.29 -36.36 -20.19
N ILE A 9 -6.50 -35.31 -20.03
CA ILE A 9 -6.96 -33.92 -20.12
C ILE A 9 -6.52 -33.38 -21.49
N PRO A 10 -7.43 -33.24 -22.47
CA PRO A 10 -7.07 -33.06 -23.88
C PRO A 10 -6.38 -31.73 -24.22
N TRP A 11 -6.34 -30.76 -23.30
CA TRP A 11 -5.73 -29.45 -23.51
C TRP A 11 -4.43 -29.23 -22.73
N LEU A 12 -3.91 -30.23 -22.02
CA LEU A 12 -2.61 -30.11 -21.36
C LEU A 12 -1.53 -30.63 -22.32
N PRO A 13 -0.76 -29.74 -23.00
CA PRO A 13 0.41 -30.20 -23.74
C PRO A 13 1.33 -30.89 -22.73
N THR A 14 1.99 -31.97 -23.14
CA THR A 14 2.93 -32.74 -22.33
C THR A 14 3.93 -31.79 -21.69
N ILE A 15 3.74 -31.47 -20.40
CA ILE A 15 4.61 -30.53 -19.70
C ILE A 15 5.98 -31.20 -19.64
N SER A 16 6.92 -30.65 -20.40
CA SER A 16 8.27 -31.18 -20.49
C SER A 16 9.00 -30.98 -19.15
N LEU A 17 9.95 -31.86 -18.85
CA LEU A 17 10.65 -31.84 -17.56
C LEU A 17 11.35 -30.50 -17.30
N ASP A 18 11.84 -29.84 -18.35
CA ASP A 18 12.38 -28.47 -18.34
C ASP A 18 11.37 -27.40 -17.91
N HIS A 19 10.10 -27.51 -18.32
CA HIS A 19 9.06 -26.58 -17.88
C HIS A 19 8.71 -26.78 -16.40
N LEU A 20 8.68 -28.03 -15.93
CA LEU A 20 8.51 -28.33 -14.51
C LEU A 20 9.67 -27.81 -13.68
N LEU A 21 10.91 -27.95 -14.19
CA LEU A 21 12.10 -27.41 -13.56
C LEU A 21 12.06 -25.87 -13.51
N TYR A 22 11.66 -25.21 -14.59
CA TYR A 22 11.51 -23.74 -14.64
C TYR A 22 10.46 -23.22 -13.66
N LEU A 23 9.28 -23.86 -13.58
CA LEU A 23 8.24 -23.49 -12.62
C LEU A 23 8.69 -23.71 -11.17
N SER A 24 9.42 -24.80 -10.91
CA SER A 24 9.98 -25.08 -9.58
C SER A 24 11.02 -24.03 -9.16
N LEU A 25 11.88 -23.61 -10.09
CA LEU A 25 12.88 -22.58 -9.85
C LEU A 25 12.24 -21.21 -9.61
N ASN A 26 11.20 -20.86 -10.38
CA ASN A 26 10.42 -19.64 -10.15
C ASN A 26 9.76 -19.66 -8.76
N LEU A 27 9.21 -20.80 -8.33
CA LEU A 27 8.58 -20.91 -7.01
C LEU A 27 9.59 -20.76 -5.87
N VAL A 28 10.77 -21.38 -5.99
CA VAL A 28 11.86 -21.23 -5.02
C VAL A 28 12.38 -19.79 -5.00
N SER A 29 12.57 -19.17 -6.17
CA SER A 29 12.99 -17.77 -6.29
C SER A 29 11.95 -16.81 -5.70
N MET A 30 10.66 -17.06 -5.94
CA MET A 30 9.57 -16.23 -5.40
C MET A 30 9.44 -16.41 -3.89
N SER A 31 9.57 -17.63 -3.37
CA SER A 31 9.56 -17.91 -1.93
C SER A 31 10.75 -17.26 -1.23
N ALA A 32 11.95 -17.37 -1.80
CA ALA A 32 13.14 -16.70 -1.31
C ALA A 32 12.99 -15.17 -1.36
N ALA A 33 12.43 -14.63 -2.45
CA ALA A 33 12.16 -13.20 -2.58
C ALA A 33 11.18 -12.72 -1.50
N ILE A 34 10.12 -13.46 -1.19
CA ILE A 34 9.17 -13.10 -0.13
C ILE A 34 9.82 -13.15 1.25
N GLN A 35 10.69 -14.13 1.52
CA GLN A 35 11.37 -14.25 2.82
C GLN A 35 12.49 -13.22 3.01
N LEU A 36 13.20 -12.88 1.93
CA LEU A 36 14.24 -11.85 1.93
C LEU A 36 13.67 -10.43 1.83
N PHE A 37 12.50 -10.28 1.23
CA PHE A 37 11.69 -9.07 1.32
C PHE A 37 11.18 -8.96 2.76
N LYS A 38 12.02 -8.40 3.62
CA LYS A 38 11.53 -7.76 4.84
C LYS A 38 10.74 -6.55 4.36
N PRO A 39 9.39 -6.56 4.37
CA PRO A 39 8.69 -5.30 4.28
C PRO A 39 9.29 -4.44 5.39
N ASP A 40 9.73 -3.24 5.06
CA ASP A 40 10.10 -2.29 6.08
C ASP A 40 8.87 -2.12 6.98
N GLU A 41 8.89 -2.72 8.17
CA GLU A 41 7.81 -2.61 9.16
C GLU A 41 7.72 -1.16 9.67
N SER A 42 8.81 -0.41 9.52
CA SER A 42 8.77 1.01 9.28
C SER A 42 8.15 1.22 7.91
N GLY A 43 6.83 1.13 7.76
CA GLY A 43 6.17 1.64 6.56
C GLY A 43 6.70 3.05 6.38
N THR A 44 7.61 3.24 5.41
CA THR A 44 8.52 4.38 5.38
C THR A 44 7.66 5.59 5.60
N SER A 45 7.87 6.29 6.72
CA SER A 45 7.11 7.50 7.02
C SER A 45 7.41 8.42 5.85
N ILE A 46 6.50 8.46 4.87
CA ILE A 46 6.74 9.21 3.63
C ILE A 46 6.88 10.69 4.01
N MET A 47 6.25 11.08 5.12
CA MET A 47 6.35 12.40 5.75
C MET A 47 6.12 12.28 7.27
N ASP A 48 7.06 12.75 8.09
CA ASP A 48 6.88 12.87 9.55
C ASP A 48 6.06 14.10 9.95
N ALA A 49 6.03 15.11 9.09
CA ALA A 49 5.22 16.31 9.23
C ALA A 49 4.95 16.91 7.85
N VAL A 50 3.78 17.57 7.68
CA VAL A 50 3.54 18.41 6.51
C VAL A 50 4.34 19.71 6.64
N PRO A 51 5.19 20.08 5.66
CA PRO A 51 5.99 21.31 5.72
C PRO A 51 5.13 22.54 6.03
N ALA A 52 5.62 23.44 6.87
CA ALA A 52 4.86 24.63 7.30
C ALA A 52 4.42 25.52 6.13
N GLU A 53 5.29 25.64 5.12
CA GLU A 53 4.99 26.35 3.87
C GLU A 53 3.81 25.71 3.13
N ARG A 54 3.85 24.39 2.89
CA ARG A 54 2.77 23.63 2.24
C ARG A 54 1.45 23.77 3.01
N ARG A 55 1.49 23.70 4.34
CA ARG A 55 0.31 23.92 5.20
C ARG A 55 -0.31 25.29 5.00
N ARG A 56 0.51 26.35 4.93
CA ARG A 56 0.02 27.73 4.70
C ARG A 56 -0.52 27.90 3.29
N MET A 57 0.20 27.43 2.27
CA MET A 57 -0.21 27.52 0.87
C MET A 57 -1.57 26.86 0.61
N LEU A 58 -1.82 25.70 1.24
CA LEU A 58 -3.06 24.94 1.08
C LEU A 58 -4.10 25.25 2.17
N ASN A 59 -3.82 26.22 3.05
CA ASN A 59 -4.66 26.59 4.19
C ASN A 59 -5.15 25.39 5.03
N LEU A 60 -4.23 24.46 5.33
CA LEU A 60 -4.52 23.28 6.13
C LEU A 60 -4.62 23.65 7.60
N SER A 61 -5.67 23.17 8.26
CA SER A 61 -5.77 23.19 9.71
C SER A 61 -4.73 22.26 10.35
N ALA A 62 -4.44 22.48 11.63
CA ALA A 62 -3.58 21.60 12.40
C ALA A 62 -4.04 20.13 12.33
N ARG A 63 -5.35 19.90 12.43
CA ARG A 63 -5.93 18.56 12.41
C ARG A 63 -5.85 17.88 11.05
N GLU A 64 -6.06 18.62 9.97
CA GLU A 64 -5.89 18.10 8.60
C GLU A 64 -4.44 17.71 8.32
N ALA A 65 -3.47 18.51 8.79
CA ALA A 65 -2.05 18.20 8.64
C ALA A 65 -1.64 16.96 9.46
N GLU A 66 -2.14 16.83 10.68
CA GLU A 66 -1.92 15.64 11.53
C GLU A 66 -2.50 14.38 10.88
N ILE A 67 -3.74 14.45 10.37
CA ILE A 67 -4.36 13.34 9.65
C ILE A 67 -3.58 12.98 8.39
N ALA A 68 -3.05 13.96 7.65
CA ALA A 68 -2.21 13.70 6.48
C ALA A 68 -0.94 12.89 6.82
N VAL A 69 -0.30 13.18 7.95
CA VAL A 69 0.87 12.42 8.44
C VAL A 69 0.47 10.99 8.79
N LEU A 70 -0.63 10.78 9.52
CA LEU A 70 -1.11 9.43 9.85
C LEU A 70 -1.52 8.65 8.59
N ILE A 71 -2.03 9.35 7.58
CA ILE A 71 -2.30 8.76 6.26
C ILE A 71 -1.01 8.29 5.59
N ALA A 72 0.05 9.10 5.65
CA ALA A 72 1.38 8.79 5.10
C ALA A 72 2.03 7.60 5.80
N ARG A 73 1.74 7.38 7.09
CA ARG A 73 2.11 6.18 7.86
C ARG A 73 1.30 4.92 7.52
N GLY A 74 0.40 5.00 6.53
CA GLY A 74 -0.41 3.85 6.09
C GLY A 74 -1.61 3.53 6.99
N MET A 75 -1.95 4.37 7.97
CA MET A 75 -3.04 4.06 8.90
C MET A 75 -4.43 4.10 8.23
N ALA A 76 -5.25 3.10 8.49
CA ALA A 76 -6.66 3.09 8.09
C ALA A 76 -7.49 4.08 8.92
N ASN A 77 -8.62 4.54 8.39
CA ASN A 77 -9.45 5.56 9.04
C ASN A 77 -9.89 5.19 10.48
N LYS A 78 -10.10 3.90 10.76
CA LYS A 78 -10.43 3.42 12.12
C LYS A 78 -9.24 3.52 13.07
N GLN A 79 -8.03 3.27 12.59
CA GLN A 79 -6.80 3.40 13.38
C GLN A 79 -6.51 4.89 13.64
N ILE A 80 -6.68 5.74 12.63
CA ILE A 80 -6.59 7.20 12.79
C ILE A 80 -7.61 7.68 13.83
N ALA A 81 -8.85 7.20 13.78
CA ALA A 81 -9.89 7.56 14.75
C ALA A 81 -9.49 7.19 16.19
N ALA A 82 -8.95 5.99 16.39
CA ALA A 82 -8.47 5.52 17.68
C ALA A 82 -7.28 6.34 18.20
N GLU A 83 -6.26 6.56 17.36
CA GLU A 83 -5.07 7.36 17.66
C GLU A 83 -5.44 8.78 18.09
N LEU A 84 -6.43 9.35 17.41
CA LEU A 84 -6.83 10.74 17.56
C LEU A 84 -7.96 10.96 18.58
N GLY A 85 -8.49 9.90 19.18
CA GLY A 85 -9.58 9.95 20.16
C GLY A 85 -10.90 10.52 19.61
N ILE A 86 -11.19 10.35 18.32
CA ILE A 86 -12.38 10.90 17.65
C ILE A 86 -13.16 9.83 16.89
N SER A 87 -14.39 10.13 16.49
CA SER A 87 -15.19 9.17 15.74
C SER A 87 -14.63 8.91 14.32
N PRO A 88 -14.79 7.70 13.76
CA PRO A 88 -14.43 7.43 12.36
C PRO A 88 -15.18 8.32 11.36
N ALA A 89 -16.40 8.76 11.69
CA ALA A 89 -17.15 9.70 10.85
C ALA A 89 -16.47 11.07 10.81
N THR A 90 -16.01 11.58 11.95
CA THR A 90 -15.24 12.82 12.06
C THR A 90 -13.95 12.75 11.26
N VAL A 91 -13.22 11.62 11.33
CA VAL A 91 -12.02 11.39 10.50
C VAL A 91 -12.37 11.49 9.01
N ARG A 92 -13.46 10.86 8.55
CA ARG A 92 -13.87 10.96 7.14
C ARG A 92 -14.15 12.40 6.72
N THR A 93 -14.81 13.19 7.56
CA THR A 93 -15.05 14.62 7.29
C THR A 93 -13.74 15.40 7.15
N HIS A 94 -12.78 15.19 8.05
CA HIS A 94 -11.48 15.83 7.93
C HIS A 94 -10.71 15.38 6.68
N ILE A 95 -10.75 14.10 6.33
CA ILE A 95 -10.11 13.58 5.10
C ILE A 95 -10.76 14.19 3.86
N TYR A 96 -12.09 14.32 3.84
CA TYR A 96 -12.80 14.95 2.74
C TYR A 96 -12.35 16.41 2.55
N ASN A 97 -12.33 17.21 3.63
CA ASN A 97 -11.88 18.61 3.56
C ASN A 97 -10.40 18.71 3.16
N LEU A 98 -9.56 17.83 3.68
CA LEU A 98 -8.15 17.72 3.29
C LEU A 98 -8.02 17.44 1.79
N TYR A 99 -8.78 16.50 1.24
CA TYR A 99 -8.76 16.19 -0.20
C TYR A 99 -9.19 17.39 -1.05
N GLN A 100 -10.23 18.11 -0.62
CA GLN A 100 -10.68 19.32 -1.31
C GLN A 100 -9.60 20.42 -1.31
N LYS A 101 -8.96 20.66 -0.17
CA LYS A 101 -7.91 21.70 -0.05
C LYS A 101 -6.65 21.36 -0.84
N VAL A 102 -6.25 20.09 -0.86
CA VAL A 102 -5.06 19.64 -1.59
C VAL A 102 -5.37 19.41 -3.08
N GLY A 103 -6.65 19.26 -3.44
CA GLY A 103 -7.08 18.92 -4.79
C GLY A 103 -6.65 17.50 -5.19
N ALA A 104 -6.85 16.53 -4.29
CA ALA A 104 -6.50 15.13 -4.50
C ALA A 104 -7.76 14.25 -4.62
N GLY A 105 -7.81 13.39 -5.64
CA GLY A 105 -8.88 12.41 -5.84
C GLY A 105 -8.58 11.04 -5.22
N SER A 106 -7.33 10.77 -4.86
CA SER A 106 -6.92 9.51 -4.25
C SER A 106 -5.94 9.71 -3.10
N ARG A 107 -5.81 8.67 -2.26
CA ARG A 107 -4.86 8.65 -1.15
C ARG A 107 -3.42 8.81 -1.62
N VAL A 108 -3.07 8.17 -2.75
CA VAL A 108 -1.72 8.26 -3.33
C VAL A 108 -1.47 9.66 -3.89
N GLU A 109 -2.46 10.23 -4.59
CA GLU A 109 -2.37 11.58 -5.13
C GLU A 109 -2.23 12.64 -4.03
N LEU A 110 -2.95 12.48 -2.91
CA LEU A 110 -2.80 13.33 -1.72
C LEU A 110 -1.35 13.37 -1.28
N LEU A 111 -0.72 12.20 -1.09
CA LEU A 111 0.64 12.10 -0.61
C LEU A 111 1.63 12.71 -1.60
N ASN A 112 1.48 12.43 -2.89
CA ASN A 112 2.35 13.02 -3.92
C ASN A 112 2.25 14.55 -3.95
N LYS A 113 1.04 15.11 -3.86
CA LYS A 113 0.85 16.57 -3.84
C LYS A 113 1.39 17.21 -2.56
N LEU A 114 1.28 16.54 -1.42
CA LEU A 114 1.84 17.06 -0.17
C LEU A 114 3.37 17.07 -0.18
N ARG A 115 3.99 16.10 -0.84
CA ARG A 115 5.44 16.07 -1.09
C ARG A 115 5.90 17.28 -1.91
N GLY A 116 5.17 17.60 -2.98
CA GLY A 116 5.57 18.63 -3.94
C GLY A 116 6.72 18.15 -4.80
#